data_AF-A0A848VB85-F1
#
_entry.id   AF-A0A848VB85-F1
#
_cell.length_a   1.000
_cell.length_b   1.000
_cell.length_c   1.000
_cell.angle_alpha   90.00
_cell.angle_beta   90.00
_cell.angle_gamma   90.00
#
_symmetry.space_group_name_H-M   'P 1'
#
loop_
_entity.id
_entity.type
_entity.pdbx_description
1 polymer ?
#
loop_
_entity_poly.entity_id
_entity_poly.type
_entity_poly.pdbx_seq_one_letter_code
_entity_poly.pdbx_strand_id
1 'polypeptide(L)'
;MKIIFVLPAFVVSLLLSGSALAIDHPIVPHEAEYRVKISLLRGRMSTRVEAFDAGYRAQSTIEPKGFASILKNGSILEKSEFVLTPGGIRPNHYESSDSLSKRPK
;
A
#
# COMPACT_ATOMS: atom_id res chain seq x y z
N MET A 1 31.90 -39.70 42.32
CA MET A 1 30.81 -38.99 43.01
C MET A 1 30.15 -38.03 42.03
N LYS A 2 28.84 -38.20 41.81
CA LYS A 2 27.80 -37.35 41.17
C LYS A 2 28.19 -36.11 40.33
N ILE A 3 27.94 -36.26 39.01
CA ILE A 3 27.14 -35.43 38.07
C ILE A 3 26.71 -34.04 38.54
N ILE A 4 26.84 -33.01 37.68
CA ILE A 4 25.75 -32.17 37.14
C ILE A 4 26.25 -31.41 35.89
N PHE A 5 25.64 -31.73 34.74
CA PHE A 5 25.67 -30.94 33.51
C PHE A 5 24.83 -29.68 33.72
N VAL A 6 25.41 -28.50 33.51
CA VAL A 6 24.65 -27.24 33.42
C VAL A 6 24.79 -26.74 31.99
N LEU A 7 23.73 -26.93 31.20
CA LEU A 7 23.58 -26.33 29.87
C LEU A 7 23.81 -24.82 29.98
N PRO A 8 24.72 -24.20 29.18
CA PRO A 8 24.74 -22.76 29.10
C PRO A 8 23.44 -22.34 28.41
N ALA A 9 22.61 -21.63 29.15
CA ALA A 9 21.40 -20.99 28.67
C ALA A 9 21.74 -20.20 27.42
N PHE A 10 21.34 -20.73 26.27
CA PHE A 10 21.47 -20.09 24.96
C PHE A 10 20.46 -18.94 24.96
N VAL A 11 20.89 -17.78 25.45
CA VAL A 11 20.16 -16.52 25.42
C VAL A 11 20.05 -16.10 23.96
N VAL A 12 19.02 -16.60 23.27
CA VAL A 12 18.54 -16.01 22.03
C VAL A 12 17.69 -14.81 22.42
N SER A 13 18.37 -13.73 22.83
CA SER A 13 17.79 -12.40 22.73
C SER A 13 17.71 -12.09 21.24
N LEU A 14 16.58 -12.44 20.65
CA LEU A 14 16.16 -12.00 19.33
C LEU A 14 16.03 -10.48 19.40
N LEU A 15 17.12 -9.77 19.09
CA LEU A 15 17.12 -8.36 18.80
C LEU A 15 16.11 -8.15 17.66
N LEU A 16 14.90 -7.73 18.01
CA LEU A 16 14.02 -6.99 17.12
C LEU A 16 14.68 -5.63 16.84
N SER A 17 15.81 -5.65 16.14
CA SER A 17 16.30 -4.49 15.42
C SER A 17 15.38 -4.33 14.22
N GLY A 18 14.17 -3.84 14.48
CA GLY A 18 13.33 -3.23 13.46
C GLY A 18 14.16 -2.10 12.88
N SER A 19 14.87 -2.39 11.81
CA SER A 19 15.60 -1.40 11.05
C SER A 19 14.54 -0.44 10.53
N ALA A 20 14.34 0.66 11.24
CA ALA A 20 13.74 1.84 10.66
C ALA A 20 14.65 2.15 9.47
N LEU A 21 14.23 1.75 8.27
CA LEU A 21 14.80 2.29 7.06
C LEU A 21 14.48 3.77 7.13
N ALA A 22 15.45 4.55 7.64
CA ALA A 22 15.40 5.99 7.56
C ALA A 22 15.20 6.29 6.08
N ILE A 23 14.05 6.87 5.75
CA ILE A 23 13.71 7.22 4.39
C ILE A 23 14.56 8.44 4.07
N ASP A 24 15.73 8.17 3.49
CA ASP A 24 16.68 9.21 3.08
C ASP A 24 16.19 9.96 1.84
N HIS A 25 15.15 9.44 1.18
CA HIS A 25 14.58 10.03 -0.03
C HIS A 25 13.08 10.28 0.16
N PRO A 26 12.64 11.55 0.32
CA PRO A 26 11.22 11.87 0.40
C PRO A 26 10.49 11.38 -0.86
N ILE A 27 9.22 10.98 -0.72
CA ILE A 27 8.39 10.65 -1.89
C ILE A 27 8.17 11.95 -2.66
N VAL A 28 8.61 11.97 -3.91
CA VAL A 28 8.37 13.11 -4.80
C VAL A 28 6.91 13.09 -5.24
N PRO A 29 6.13 14.16 -5.05
CA PRO A 29 4.79 14.28 -5.60
C PRO A 29 4.80 14.08 -7.12
N HIS A 30 3.90 13.24 -7.62
CA HIS A 30 3.86 12.91 -9.05
C HIS A 30 2.48 12.43 -9.47
N GLU A 31 2.27 12.43 -10.78
CA GLU A 31 1.16 11.74 -11.42
C GLU A 31 1.71 10.61 -12.29
N ALA A 32 0.99 9.50 -12.31
CA ALA A 32 1.34 8.37 -13.14
C ALA A 32 0.09 7.71 -13.72
N GLU A 33 0.19 7.26 -14.97
CA GLU A 33 -0.85 6.46 -15.61
C GLU A 33 -0.33 5.06 -15.93
N TYR A 34 -1.15 4.07 -15.62
CA TYR A 34 -0.84 2.66 -15.83
C TYR A 34 -1.95 1.99 -16.62
N ARG A 35 -1.56 1.14 -17.57
CA ARG A 35 -2.49 0.19 -18.17
C ARG A 35 -2.67 -0.97 -17.20
N VAL A 36 -3.91 -1.23 -16.80
CA VAL A 36 -4.24 -2.31 -15.86
C VAL A 36 -5.06 -3.41 -16.54
N LYS A 37 -4.86 -4.64 -16.10
CA LYS A 37 -5.64 -5.81 -16.53
C LYS A 37 -6.03 -6.61 -15.29
N ILE A 38 -7.31 -6.61 -14.96
CA ILE A 38 -7.88 -7.36 -13.85
C ILE A 38 -8.75 -8.47 -14.45
N SER A 39 -8.24 -9.70 -14.43
CA SER A 39 -8.85 -10.83 -15.15
C SER A 39 -9.06 -10.48 -16.65
N LEU A 40 -10.30 -10.48 -17.14
CA LEU A 40 -10.69 -10.11 -18.50
C LEU A 40 -10.88 -8.58 -18.69
N LEU A 41 -10.96 -7.81 -17.61
CA LEU A 41 -11.22 -6.37 -17.66
C LEU A 41 -9.92 -5.62 -17.91
N ARG A 42 -9.81 -4.96 -19.08
CA ARG A 42 -8.74 -4.02 -19.39
C ARG A 42 -9.17 -2.62 -18.97
N GLY A 43 -8.24 -1.87 -18.40
CA GLY A 43 -8.50 -0.52 -17.92
C GLY A 43 -7.27 0.36 -17.87
N ARG A 44 -7.47 1.56 -17.34
CA ARG A 44 -6.43 2.53 -17.02
C ARG A 44 -6.55 2.87 -15.54
N MET A 45 -5.41 2.89 -14.86
CA MET A 45 -5.29 3.45 -13.51
C MET A 45 -4.54 4.77 -13.62
N SER A 46 -5.12 5.84 -13.08
CA SER A 46 -4.45 7.13 -12.93
C SER A 46 -4.20 7.35 -11.46
N THR A 47 -2.96 7.59 -11.07
CA THR A 47 -2.54 7.81 -9.69
C THR A 47 -1.95 9.19 -9.56
N ARG A 48 -2.39 9.93 -8.55
CA ARG A 48 -1.76 11.18 -8.10
C ARG A 48 -1.25 10.99 -6.69
N VAL A 49 0.00 11.39 -6.46
CA VAL A 49 0.63 11.46 -5.14
C VAL A 49 0.94 12.91 -4.83
N GLU A 50 0.42 13.40 -3.70
CA GLU A 50 0.63 14.75 -3.19
C GLU A 50 1.27 14.66 -1.79
N ALA A 51 2.18 15.59 -1.49
CA ALA A 51 2.63 15.81 -0.13
C ALA A 51 1.65 16.74 0.60
N PHE A 52 1.46 16.54 1.90
CA PHE A 52 0.75 17.46 2.79
C PHE A 52 1.48 17.52 4.15
N ASP A 53 1.07 18.44 5.04
CA ASP A 53 1.80 18.81 6.26
C ASP A 53 2.36 17.63 7.08
N ALA A 54 1.61 16.54 7.22
CA ALA A 54 2.01 15.39 8.05
C ALA A 54 2.46 14.15 7.24
N GLY A 55 2.50 14.20 5.91
CA GLY A 55 2.86 13.05 5.09
C GLY A 55 2.42 13.13 3.63
N TYR A 56 1.79 12.06 3.13
CA TYR A 56 1.47 11.90 1.71
C TYR A 56 0.05 11.40 1.51
N ARG A 57 -0.61 11.93 0.48
CA ARG A 57 -1.91 11.44 0.01
C ARG A 57 -1.74 10.86 -1.39
N ALA A 58 -2.23 9.65 -1.60
CA ALA A 58 -2.32 9.03 -2.90
C ALA A 58 -3.80 8.86 -3.27
N GLN A 59 -4.16 9.26 -4.49
CA GLN A 59 -5.47 9.00 -5.07
C GLN A 59 -5.29 8.23 -6.37
N SER A 60 -5.93 7.06 -6.46
CA SER A 60 -5.93 6.22 -7.66
C SER A 60 -7.34 6.07 -8.19
N THR A 61 -7.52 6.27 -9.49
CA THR A 61 -8.79 6.05 -10.19
C THR A 61 -8.59 4.99 -11.28
N ILE A 62 -9.36 3.91 -11.20
CA ILE A 62 -9.34 2.81 -12.16
C ILE A 62 -10.61 2.85 -12.99
N GLU A 63 -10.44 2.89 -14.31
CA GLU A 63 -11.54 2.94 -15.28
C GLU A 63 -11.40 1.83 -16.32
N PRO A 64 -12.50 1.17 -16.74
CA PRO A 64 -12.48 0.27 -17.89
C PRO A 64 -12.10 1.02 -19.18
N LYS A 65 -11.43 0.33 -20.11
CA LYS A 65 -11.10 0.87 -21.44
C LYS A 65 -11.39 -0.16 -22.53
N GLY A 66 -11.61 0.31 -23.76
CA GLY A 66 -11.92 -0.53 -24.91
C GLY A 66 -13.25 -1.27 -24.75
N PHE A 67 -13.35 -2.52 -25.22
CA PHE A 67 -14.60 -3.30 -25.10
C PHE A 67 -15.08 -3.49 -23.66
N ALA A 68 -14.18 -3.43 -22.67
CA ALA A 68 -14.57 -3.52 -21.26
C ALA A 68 -15.44 -2.34 -20.81
N SER A 69 -15.24 -1.14 -21.38
CA SER A 69 -16.08 0.03 -21.05
C SER A 69 -17.46 -0.02 -21.69
N ILE A 70 -17.70 -0.92 -22.65
CA ILE A 70 -19.04 -1.15 -23.23
C ILE A 70 -19.85 -2.07 -22.31
N LEU A 71 -19.20 -3.06 -21.69
CA LEU A 71 -19.85 -4.06 -20.84
C LEU A 71 -19.98 -3.62 -19.38
N LYS A 72 -19.07 -2.77 -18.91
CA LYS A 72 -19.02 -2.28 -17.54
C LYS A 72 -18.84 -0.77 -17.51
N ASN A 73 -19.81 -0.11 -16.88
CA ASN A 73 -19.74 1.30 -16.55
C ASN A 73 -19.35 1.45 -15.08
N GLY A 74 -18.60 2.49 -14.76
CA GLY A 74 -18.15 2.80 -13.40
C GLY A 74 -16.64 2.96 -13.29
N SER A 75 -16.19 3.15 -12.07
CA SER A 75 -14.79 3.28 -11.69
C SER A 75 -14.56 2.73 -10.28
N ILE A 76 -13.29 2.45 -9.98
CA ILE A 76 -12.82 2.29 -8.60
C ILE A 76 -12.01 3.53 -8.25
N LEU A 77 -12.35 4.16 -7.13
CA LEU A 77 -11.60 5.27 -6.54
C LEU A 77 -10.97 4.77 -5.24
N GLU A 78 -9.65 4.89 -5.13
CA GLU A 78 -8.90 4.57 -3.93
C GLU A 78 -8.18 5.81 -3.44
N LYS A 79 -8.30 6.09 -2.14
CA LYS A 79 -7.56 7.15 -1.47
C LYS A 79 -6.77 6.53 -0.34
N SER A 80 -5.48 6.83 -0.29
CA SER A 80 -4.58 6.40 0.78
C SER A 80 -3.91 7.61 1.38
N GLU A 81 -3.84 7.66 2.70
CA GLU A 81 -3.07 8.66 3.44
C GLU A 81 -1.98 7.96 4.22
N PHE A 82 -0.81 8.58 4.23
CA PHE A 82 0.36 8.12 4.94
C PHE A 82 0.92 9.26 5.78
N VAL A 83 1.46 8.92 6.95
CA VAL A 83 2.12 9.87 7.85
C VAL A 83 3.61 9.60 7.90
N LEU A 84 4.40 10.68 7.99
CA LEU A 84 5.82 10.62 8.25
C LEU A 84 6.06 10.43 9.74
N THR A 85 6.80 9.38 10.10
CA THR A 85 7.24 9.11 11.47
C THR A 85 8.76 9.03 11.51
N PRO A 86 9.41 9.13 12.69
CA PRO A 86 10.85 8.89 12.80
C PRO A 86 11.29 7.51 12.27
N GLY A 87 10.37 6.53 12.27
CA GLY A 87 10.58 5.19 11.72
C GLY A 87 10.23 5.03 10.23
N GLY A 88 9.99 6.13 9.51
CA GLY A 88 9.58 6.14 8.10
C GLY A 88 8.08 6.40 7.89
N ILE A 89 7.62 6.09 6.69
CA ILE A 89 6.23 6.32 6.27
C ILE A 89 5.33 5.20 6.83
N ARG A 90 4.22 5.59 7.44
CA ARG A 90 3.21 4.67 7.99
C ARG A 90 1.85 4.93 7.37
N PRO A 91 1.04 3.89 7.12
CA PRO A 91 -0.34 4.08 6.67
C PRO A 91 -1.15 4.77 7.78
N ASN A 92 -2.00 5.72 7.39
CA ASN A 92 -2.88 6.46 8.29
C ASN A 92 -4.35 6.17 7.99
N HIS A 93 -4.75 6.29 6.72
CA HIS A 93 -6.14 6.09 6.31
C HIS A 93 -6.23 5.48 4.92
N TYR A 94 -7.28 4.69 4.69
CA TYR A 94 -7.60 4.12 3.39
C TYR A 94 -9.11 4.16 3.17
N GLU A 95 -9.52 4.67 2.01
CA GLU A 95 -10.90 4.69 1.54
C GLU A 95 -10.98 4.10 0.13
N SER A 96 -11.97 3.25 -0.12
CA SER A 96 -12.24 2.68 -1.43
C SER A 96 -13.72 2.81 -1.78
N SER A 97 -13.98 3.31 -2.98
CA SER A 97 -15.32 3.37 -3.58
C SER A 97 -15.29 2.62 -4.90
N ASP A 98 -16.00 1.51 -4.97
CA ASP A 98 -16.06 0.64 -6.13
C ASP A 98 -17.49 0.61 -6.70
N SER A 99 -17.64 1.17 -7.90
CA SER A 99 -18.88 1.10 -8.69
C SER A 99 -18.83 0.08 -9.83
N LEU A 100 -17.67 -0.56 -10.05
CA LEU A 100 -17.44 -1.59 -11.06
C LEU A 100 -17.86 -2.98 -10.59
N SER A 101 -17.75 -3.26 -9.29
CA SER A 101 -18.30 -4.46 -8.68
C SER A 101 -19.76 -4.22 -8.27
N LYS A 102 -20.71 -4.75 -9.06
CA LYS A 102 -22.06 -4.97 -8.54
C LYS A 102 -21.94 -6.01 -7.43
N ARG A 103 -22.20 -5.64 -6.17
CA ARG A 103 -22.43 -6.64 -5.12
C ARG A 103 -23.68 -7.44 -5.53
N PRO A 104 -23.62 -8.78 -5.65
CA PRO A 104 -24.85 -9.56 -5.69
C PRO A 104 -25.62 -9.31 -4.38
N LYS A 105 -26.92 -9.09 -4.51
CA LYS A 105 -27.83 -8.95 -3.39
C LYS A 105 -28.19 -10.32 -2.84
#